data_AF-A0A4R4VT34-F1
#
_entry.id   AF-A0A4R4VT34-F1
#
_cell.length_a   1.000
_cell.length_b   1.000
_cell.length_c   1.000
_cell.angle_alpha   90.00
_cell.angle_beta   90.00
_cell.angle_gamma   90.00
#
_symmetry.space_group_name_H-M   'P 1'
#
loop_
_entity.id
_entity.type
_entity.pdbx_description
1 polymer ?
#
loop_
_entity_poly.entity_id
_entity_poly.type
_entity_poly.pdbx_seq_one_letter_code
_entity_poly.pdbx_strand_id
1 'polypeptide(L)'
;PRAPHATGYAVHPWADVVLAEPEHDADAMGPAGQLWSTPHDLARWAAFLGGDTAGVLCPGTLAEMREPAGVDDGDTWTGGFGLGLQLARPGARRLAGHTGSMPGFLATVWADPAGGVGVLFMANTTSGLSGRLATDLLDILEEYEPRLPDEWRPVAADPRLLELTGLWHWGPKPYALRLLPERGLSLEPVGGGGRASRFVPQDDGTWLGLDGYYAGETLRVAPDHLDLNTFIFTREPYDPGAPVPGGVTGWHA
;
A
#
# COMPACT_ATOMS: atom_id res chain seq x y z
N PRO A 1 33.98 -6.70 -11.01
CA PRO A 1 33.24 -7.99 -10.93
C PRO A 1 34.18 -9.19 -11.17
N ARG A 2 33.69 -10.42 -10.97
CA ARG A 2 34.41 -11.65 -11.37
C ARG A 2 33.73 -12.23 -12.60
N ALA A 3 34.51 -12.80 -13.52
CA ALA A 3 33.95 -13.51 -14.67
C ALA A 3 33.13 -14.74 -14.21
N PRO A 4 32.02 -15.06 -14.89
CA PRO A 4 31.45 -14.35 -16.03
C PRO A 4 30.64 -13.10 -15.61
N HIS A 5 30.78 -12.01 -16.37
CA HIS A 5 29.95 -10.81 -16.27
C HIS A 5 29.69 -10.24 -17.67
N ALA A 6 28.66 -9.38 -17.79
CA ALA A 6 28.40 -8.69 -19.04
C ALA A 6 29.49 -7.64 -19.33
N THR A 7 29.82 -7.45 -20.61
CA THR A 7 30.64 -6.35 -21.11
C THR A 7 29.73 -5.18 -21.43
N GLY A 8 30.08 -3.97 -20.99
CA GLY A 8 29.33 -2.75 -21.29
C GLY A 8 29.65 -2.23 -22.70
N TYR A 9 28.65 -1.62 -23.35
CA TYR A 9 28.80 -1.10 -24.71
C TYR A 9 28.15 0.28 -24.90
N ALA A 10 28.85 1.18 -25.57
CA ALA A 10 28.29 2.37 -26.19
C ALA A 10 27.78 2.02 -27.59
N VAL A 11 26.61 2.52 -27.97
CA VAL A 11 26.10 2.43 -29.34
C VAL A 11 26.32 3.77 -30.03
N HIS A 12 26.88 3.76 -31.25
CA HIS A 12 27.07 5.00 -31.99
C HIS A 12 25.71 5.59 -32.41
N PRO A 13 25.44 6.89 -32.19
CA PRO A 13 24.11 7.47 -32.39
C PRO A 13 23.64 7.53 -33.86
N TRP A 14 24.55 7.34 -34.82
CA TRP A 14 24.25 7.44 -36.27
C TRP A 14 24.77 6.27 -37.10
N ALA A 15 25.26 5.19 -36.49
CA ALA A 15 25.78 4.04 -37.21
C ALA A 15 25.62 2.76 -36.40
N ASP A 16 25.46 1.62 -37.08
CA ASP A 16 25.27 0.30 -36.46
C ASP A 16 26.61 -0.29 -35.97
N VAL A 17 27.32 0.48 -35.13
CA VAL A 17 28.59 0.09 -34.53
C VAL A 17 28.57 0.29 -33.02
N VAL A 18 29.25 -0.60 -32.32
CA VAL A 18 29.38 -0.56 -30.85
C VAL A 18 30.83 -0.38 -30.43
N LEU A 19 31.03 0.34 -29.34
CA LEU A 19 32.32 0.48 -28.66
C LEU A 19 32.21 -0.20 -27.30
N ALA A 20 33.14 -1.11 -26.98
CA ALA A 20 33.22 -1.66 -25.64
C ALA A 20 33.57 -0.55 -24.65
N GLU A 21 32.73 -0.35 -23.64
CA GLU A 21 33.00 0.56 -22.53
C GLU A 21 33.72 -0.23 -21.42
N PRO A 22 34.95 0.15 -21.05
CA PRO A 22 35.65 -0.48 -19.95
C PRO A 22 34.88 -0.34 -18.63
N GLU A 23 35.01 -1.33 -17.76
CA GLU A 23 34.57 -1.19 -16.39
C GLU A 23 35.22 0.04 -15.73
N HIS A 24 34.42 0.81 -15.02
CA HIS A 24 34.90 1.88 -14.16
C HIS A 24 35.06 1.36 -12.73
N ASP A 25 36.24 1.56 -12.14
CA ASP A 25 36.45 1.42 -10.70
C ASP A 25 36.24 2.78 -10.02
N ALA A 26 35.28 2.85 -9.10
CA ALA A 26 34.88 4.09 -8.42
C ALA A 26 35.63 4.28 -7.09
N ASP A 27 36.57 3.39 -6.74
CA ASP A 27 37.41 3.48 -5.54
C ASP A 27 36.57 3.73 -4.26
N ALA A 28 36.81 4.84 -3.57
CA ALA A 28 36.09 5.23 -2.35
C ALA A 28 34.59 5.47 -2.58
N MET A 29 34.17 5.72 -3.83
CA MET A 29 32.77 5.89 -4.22
C MET A 29 32.09 4.57 -4.61
N GLY A 30 32.79 3.44 -4.56
CA GLY A 30 32.23 2.11 -4.85
C GLY A 30 30.89 1.82 -4.15
N PRO A 31 30.74 2.10 -2.84
CA PRO A 31 29.46 1.89 -2.13
C PRO A 31 28.27 2.68 -2.68
N ALA A 32 28.48 3.76 -3.44
CA ALA A 32 27.41 4.58 -3.97
C ALA A 32 26.77 4.02 -5.25
N GLY A 33 27.44 3.11 -5.98
CA GLY A 33 26.91 2.66 -7.28
C GLY A 33 27.64 1.52 -7.98
N GLN A 34 28.70 0.95 -7.42
CA GLN A 34 29.53 -0.07 -8.08
C GLN A 34 29.20 -1.51 -7.65
N LEU A 35 27.98 -1.75 -7.15
CA LEU A 35 27.53 -3.11 -6.85
C LEU A 35 27.21 -3.86 -8.16
N TRP A 36 27.81 -5.04 -8.33
CA TRP A 36 27.51 -5.96 -9.43
C TRP A 36 26.58 -7.06 -8.95
N SER A 37 25.57 -7.37 -9.75
CA SER A 37 24.54 -8.34 -9.40
C SER A 37 23.89 -8.96 -10.64
N THR A 38 22.86 -9.78 -10.44
CA THR A 38 22.11 -10.44 -11.51
C THR A 38 20.64 -10.01 -11.51
N PRO A 39 19.90 -10.19 -12.63
CA PRO A 39 18.46 -9.94 -12.64
C PRO A 39 17.70 -10.75 -11.58
N HIS A 40 18.14 -11.98 -11.31
CA HIS A 40 17.56 -12.82 -10.26
C HIS A 40 17.74 -12.22 -8.87
N ASP A 41 18.91 -11.66 -8.58
CA ASP A 41 19.18 -11.01 -7.30
C ASP A 41 18.43 -9.68 -7.17
N LEU A 42 18.29 -8.91 -8.25
CA LEU A 42 17.42 -7.74 -8.29
C LEU A 42 15.94 -8.12 -8.10
N ALA A 43 15.50 -9.28 -8.58
CA ALA A 43 14.13 -9.76 -8.37
C ALA A 43 13.89 -10.09 -6.89
N ARG A 44 14.87 -10.73 -6.22
CA ARG A 44 14.84 -10.93 -4.77
C ARG A 44 14.85 -9.60 -4.02
N TRP A 45 15.61 -8.62 -4.51
CA TRP A 45 15.61 -7.28 -3.95
C TRP A 45 14.26 -6.55 -4.14
N ALA A 46 13.61 -6.70 -5.30
CA ALA A 46 12.27 -6.16 -5.52
C ALA A 46 11.24 -6.77 -4.56
N ALA A 47 11.29 -8.09 -4.34
CA ALA A 47 10.46 -8.77 -3.34
C ALA A 47 10.74 -8.26 -1.91
N PHE A 48 12.03 -8.07 -1.57
CA PHE A 48 12.44 -7.45 -0.31
C PHE A 48 11.82 -6.06 -0.15
N LEU A 49 11.94 -5.18 -1.15
CA LEU A 49 11.35 -3.83 -1.13
C LEU A 49 9.81 -3.85 -1.08
N GLY A 50 9.19 -4.89 -1.63
CA GLY A 50 7.76 -5.15 -1.52
C GLY A 50 7.31 -5.51 -0.10
N GLY A 51 8.19 -6.09 0.71
CA GLY A 51 7.92 -6.43 2.12
C GLY A 51 8.42 -7.80 2.56
N ASP A 52 8.91 -8.64 1.64
CA ASP A 52 9.49 -9.94 1.98
C ASP A 52 10.93 -9.77 2.49
N THR A 53 11.04 -9.30 3.72
CA THR A 53 12.33 -8.93 4.33
C THR A 53 13.23 -10.13 4.62
N ALA A 54 12.73 -11.37 4.53
CA ALA A 54 13.41 -12.60 4.93
C ALA A 54 14.07 -12.53 6.34
N GLY A 55 13.54 -11.68 7.23
CA GLY A 55 14.10 -11.43 8.57
C GLY A 55 15.41 -10.64 8.61
N VAL A 56 15.92 -10.16 7.46
CA VAL A 56 17.15 -9.35 7.37
C VAL A 56 16.95 -7.95 7.94
N LEU A 57 15.75 -7.40 7.78
CA LEU A 57 15.36 -6.08 8.27
C LEU A 57 13.98 -6.16 8.92
N CYS A 58 13.76 -5.38 9.98
CA CYS A 58 12.43 -5.23 10.56
C CYS A 58 11.45 -4.68 9.50
N PRO A 59 10.25 -5.28 9.35
CA PRO A 59 9.24 -4.76 8.41
C PRO A 59 8.89 -3.28 8.64
N GLY A 60 8.86 -2.85 9.91
CA GLY A 60 8.62 -1.45 10.27
C GLY A 60 9.72 -0.50 9.77
N THR A 61 10.99 -0.93 9.81
CA THR A 61 12.11 -0.14 9.28
C THR A 61 12.07 -0.06 7.76
N LEU A 62 11.71 -1.15 7.07
CA LEU A 62 11.52 -1.08 5.61
C LEU A 62 10.33 -0.17 5.23
N ALA A 63 9.27 -0.16 6.03
CA ALA A 63 8.17 0.78 5.85
C ALA A 63 8.67 2.23 5.99
N GLU A 64 9.44 2.54 7.04
CA GLU A 64 10.06 3.85 7.24
C GLU A 64 10.97 4.25 6.07
N MET A 65 11.79 3.34 5.53
CA MET A 65 12.65 3.62 4.37
C MET A 65 11.88 4.06 3.11
N ARG A 66 10.61 3.63 2.98
CA ARG A 66 9.73 3.96 1.85
C ARG A 66 8.91 5.24 2.09
N GLU A 67 8.92 5.77 3.31
CA GLU A 67 8.23 7.04 3.58
C GLU A 67 8.99 8.21 2.94
N PRO A 68 8.28 9.18 2.33
CA PRO A 68 8.93 10.35 1.73
C PRO A 68 9.61 11.20 2.81
N ALA A 69 10.94 11.33 2.72
CA ALA A 69 11.73 12.27 3.50
C ALA A 69 11.92 13.60 2.74
N GLY A 70 11.93 13.54 1.41
CA GLY A 70 11.91 14.67 0.51
C GLY A 70 11.15 14.34 -0.77
N VAL A 71 10.49 15.32 -1.35
CA VAL A 71 9.74 15.18 -2.60
C VAL A 71 10.16 16.24 -3.59
N ASP A 72 9.99 15.95 -4.87
CA ASP A 72 10.17 16.94 -5.92
C ASP A 72 9.09 18.02 -5.78
N ASP A 73 9.50 19.28 -5.85
CA ASP A 73 8.62 20.43 -5.67
C ASP A 73 7.64 20.56 -6.84
N GLY A 74 6.34 20.58 -6.52
CA GLY A 74 5.24 20.67 -7.47
C GLY A 74 3.87 20.64 -6.79
N ASP A 75 2.81 21.01 -7.53
CA ASP A 75 1.43 21.05 -7.00
C ASP A 75 0.99 19.70 -6.40
N THR A 76 1.45 18.61 -7.02
CA THR A 76 1.36 17.24 -6.50
C THR A 76 2.68 16.54 -6.72
N TRP A 77 3.20 15.87 -5.70
CA TRP A 77 4.47 15.17 -5.85
C TRP A 77 4.32 13.87 -6.65
N THR A 78 5.23 13.68 -7.61
CA THR A 78 5.31 12.50 -8.47
C THR A 78 6.61 11.73 -8.29
N GLY A 79 7.62 12.36 -7.67
CA GLY A 79 8.91 11.77 -7.35
C GLY A 79 9.42 12.27 -6.00
N GLY A 80 10.38 11.54 -5.44
CA GLY A 80 11.02 11.90 -4.18
C GLY A 80 12.01 10.84 -3.70
N PHE A 81 12.45 11.00 -2.47
CA PHE A 81 13.33 10.06 -1.80
C PHE A 81 12.85 9.77 -0.38
N GLY A 82 12.94 8.51 0.01
CA GLY A 82 12.93 8.09 1.40
C GLY A 82 14.35 7.88 1.92
N LEU A 83 14.55 6.89 2.78
CA LEU A 83 15.88 6.56 3.30
C LEU A 83 16.57 5.56 2.37
N GLY A 84 17.40 6.06 1.46
CA GLY A 84 18.17 5.24 0.51
C GLY A 84 17.35 4.67 -0.65
N LEU A 85 16.07 5.04 -0.78
CA LEU A 85 15.17 4.62 -1.85
C LEU A 85 14.66 5.84 -2.60
N GLN A 86 14.68 5.77 -3.93
CA GLN A 86 13.87 6.62 -4.76
C GLN A 86 12.40 6.23 -4.60
N LEU A 87 11.53 7.23 -4.72
CA LEU A 87 10.08 7.08 -4.70
C LEU A 87 9.51 7.65 -6.00
N ALA A 88 8.54 6.95 -6.58
CA ALA A 88 7.82 7.42 -7.76
C ALA A 88 6.32 7.16 -7.63
N ARG A 89 5.50 8.07 -8.16
CA ARG A 89 4.03 7.96 -8.19
C ARG A 89 3.46 8.11 -9.61
N PRO A 90 3.72 7.16 -10.50
CA PRO A 90 3.04 7.12 -11.79
C PRO A 90 1.57 6.71 -11.57
N GLY A 91 0.64 7.60 -11.93
CA GLY A 91 -0.80 7.35 -11.77
C GLY A 91 -1.19 7.12 -10.31
N ALA A 92 -1.78 5.96 -10.01
CA ALA A 92 -2.20 5.58 -8.65
C ALA A 92 -1.15 4.76 -7.89
N ARG A 93 -0.08 4.30 -8.57
CA ARG A 93 0.96 3.45 -7.97
C ARG A 93 1.85 4.26 -7.02
N ARG A 94 2.39 3.58 -6.00
CA ARG A 94 3.44 4.11 -5.13
C ARG A 94 4.63 3.17 -5.21
N LEU A 95 5.62 3.56 -6.01
CA LEU A 95 6.80 2.77 -6.27
C LEU A 95 7.93 3.18 -5.33
N ALA A 96 8.65 2.20 -4.80
CA ALA A 96 9.90 2.39 -4.07
C ALA A 96 11.00 1.52 -4.68
N GLY A 97 12.19 2.07 -4.84
CA GLY A 97 13.26 1.40 -5.56
C GLY A 97 14.43 2.33 -5.88
N HIS A 98 15.11 2.07 -6.98
CA HIS A 98 16.18 2.94 -7.46
C HIS A 98 16.49 2.71 -8.94
N THR A 99 16.89 3.78 -9.61
CA THR A 99 17.48 3.74 -10.96
C THR A 99 19.01 3.85 -10.87
N GLY A 100 19.75 3.29 -11.80
CA GLY A 100 21.20 3.27 -11.77
C GLY A 100 21.80 3.37 -13.16
N SER A 101 22.88 4.15 -13.27
CA SER A 101 23.66 4.29 -14.48
C SER A 101 25.14 4.30 -14.11
N MET A 102 25.90 3.47 -14.80
CA MET A 102 27.36 3.45 -14.79
C MET A 102 27.83 3.41 -16.26
N PRO A 103 29.08 3.79 -16.58
CA PRO A 103 29.60 3.64 -17.94
C PRO A 103 29.30 2.24 -18.51
N GLY A 104 28.59 2.19 -19.63
CA GLY A 104 28.19 0.96 -20.31
C GLY A 104 27.05 0.17 -19.66
N PHE A 105 26.38 0.66 -18.60
CA PHE A 105 25.34 -0.10 -17.89
C PHE A 105 24.18 0.76 -17.39
N LEU A 106 22.97 0.20 -17.48
CA LEU A 106 21.78 0.70 -16.81
C LEU A 106 21.17 -0.42 -15.96
N ALA A 107 20.65 -0.05 -14.80
CA ALA A 107 19.84 -0.94 -13.98
C ALA A 107 18.69 -0.15 -13.37
N THR A 108 17.54 -0.78 -13.22
CA THR A 108 16.39 -0.19 -12.53
C THR A 108 15.63 -1.28 -11.82
N VAL A 109 15.16 -0.98 -10.62
CA VAL A 109 14.27 -1.84 -9.85
C VAL A 109 13.26 -0.98 -9.11
N TRP A 110 12.00 -1.36 -9.19
CA TRP A 110 10.88 -0.75 -8.49
C TRP A 110 9.99 -1.83 -7.89
N ALA A 111 9.45 -1.57 -6.71
CA ALA A 111 8.41 -2.38 -6.09
C ALA A 111 7.18 -1.51 -5.79
N ASP A 112 5.99 -2.06 -6.01
CA ASP A 112 4.73 -1.58 -5.49
C ASP A 112 4.30 -2.50 -4.33
N PRO A 113 4.53 -2.10 -3.07
CA PRO A 113 4.17 -2.91 -1.92
C PRO A 113 2.67 -3.18 -1.80
N ALA A 114 1.84 -2.23 -2.23
CA ALA A 114 0.39 -2.36 -2.13
C ALA A 114 -0.15 -3.30 -3.21
N GLY A 115 0.42 -3.21 -4.42
CA GLY A 115 0.12 -4.12 -5.53
C GLY A 115 0.73 -5.52 -5.37
N GLY A 116 1.77 -5.67 -4.54
CA GLY A 116 2.51 -6.92 -4.40
C GLY A 116 3.32 -7.27 -5.65
N VAL A 117 3.73 -6.27 -6.43
CA VAL A 117 4.42 -6.44 -7.72
C VAL A 117 5.75 -5.68 -7.73
N GLY A 118 6.69 -6.18 -8.53
CA GLY A 118 7.97 -5.52 -8.77
C GLY A 118 8.32 -5.56 -10.25
N VAL A 119 9.08 -4.57 -10.70
CA VAL A 119 9.59 -4.48 -12.07
C VAL A 119 11.06 -4.12 -12.02
N LEU A 120 11.85 -4.74 -12.90
CA LEU A 120 13.27 -4.46 -13.03
C LEU A 120 13.73 -4.64 -14.47
N PHE A 121 14.81 -3.96 -14.81
CA PHE A 121 15.59 -4.26 -16.00
C PHE A 121 17.08 -4.02 -15.75
N MET A 122 17.91 -4.69 -16.54
CA MET A 122 19.34 -4.46 -16.61
C MET A 122 19.75 -4.42 -18.07
N ALA A 123 20.64 -3.49 -18.44
CA ALA A 123 21.22 -3.42 -19.77
C ALA A 123 22.71 -3.14 -19.67
N ASN A 124 23.47 -3.73 -20.59
CA ASN A 124 24.89 -3.47 -20.79
C ASN A 124 25.12 -2.44 -21.90
N THR A 125 24.25 -1.43 -21.91
CA THR A 125 24.37 -0.22 -22.72
C THR A 125 23.56 0.89 -22.06
N THR A 126 23.99 2.12 -22.26
CA THR A 126 23.26 3.33 -21.84
C THR A 126 22.31 3.84 -22.93
N SER A 127 22.30 3.19 -24.09
CA SER A 127 21.54 3.60 -25.27
C SER A 127 20.27 2.77 -25.48
N GLY A 128 19.23 3.38 -26.05
CA GLY A 128 18.04 2.67 -26.54
C GLY A 128 16.99 2.30 -25.49
N LEU A 129 17.22 2.62 -24.21
CA LEU A 129 16.21 2.42 -23.16
C LEU A 129 15.42 3.70 -22.86
N SER A 130 14.11 3.52 -22.68
CA SER A 130 13.17 4.58 -22.28
C SER A 130 13.00 4.59 -20.77
N GLY A 131 12.91 5.79 -20.17
CA GLY A 131 12.54 5.94 -18.76
C GLY A 131 11.15 5.40 -18.42
N ARG A 132 10.30 5.17 -19.44
CA ARG A 132 8.96 4.58 -19.27
C ARG A 132 8.92 3.07 -19.25
N LEU A 133 10.01 2.37 -19.61
CA LEU A 133 9.99 0.91 -19.78
C LEU A 133 9.41 0.20 -18.54
N ALA A 134 9.84 0.60 -17.35
CA ALA A 134 9.37 0.01 -16.11
C ALA A 134 7.87 0.26 -15.86
N THR A 135 7.37 1.47 -16.11
CA THR A 135 5.94 1.79 -15.93
C THR A 135 5.08 1.14 -16.99
N ASP A 136 5.52 1.10 -18.25
CA ASP A 136 4.78 0.46 -19.34
C ASP A 136 4.67 -1.06 -19.09
N LEU A 137 5.69 -1.71 -18.53
CA LEU A 137 5.61 -3.13 -18.11
C LEU A 137 4.62 -3.35 -16.97
N LEU A 138 4.55 -2.42 -16.00
CA LEU A 138 3.57 -2.50 -14.91
C LEU A 138 2.14 -2.29 -15.41
N ASP A 139 1.95 -1.41 -16.39
CA ASP A 139 0.65 -1.16 -17.00
C ASP A 139 0.18 -2.40 -17.79
N ILE A 140 1.08 -3.05 -18.55
CA ILE A 140 0.80 -4.33 -19.22
C ILE A 140 0.43 -5.40 -18.20
N LEU A 141 1.16 -5.51 -17.08
CA LEU A 141 0.85 -6.49 -16.04
C LEU A 141 -0.56 -6.26 -15.46
N GLU A 142 -0.93 -5.01 -15.18
CA GLU A 142 -2.26 -4.67 -14.66
C GLU A 142 -3.37 -4.96 -15.69
N GLU A 143 -3.13 -4.70 -16.97
CA GLU A 143 -4.11 -4.96 -18.04
C GLU A 143 -4.36 -6.46 -18.26
N TYR A 144 -3.29 -7.27 -18.28
CA TYR A 144 -3.38 -8.67 -18.70
C TYR A 144 -3.37 -9.68 -17.53
N GLU A 145 -2.85 -9.31 -16.36
CA GLU A 145 -2.80 -10.16 -15.16
C GLU A 145 -3.22 -9.35 -13.91
N PRO A 146 -4.46 -8.84 -13.86
CA PRO A 146 -4.94 -8.08 -12.71
C PRO A 146 -4.85 -8.90 -11.43
N ARG A 147 -4.48 -8.25 -10.33
CA ARG A 147 -4.38 -8.91 -9.01
C ARG A 147 -5.71 -9.55 -8.64
N LEU A 148 -5.69 -10.85 -8.43
CA LEU A 148 -6.84 -11.55 -7.86
C LEU A 148 -7.04 -11.10 -6.41
N PRO A 149 -8.29 -10.97 -5.95
CA PRO A 149 -8.56 -10.76 -4.54
C PRO A 149 -7.95 -11.89 -3.72
N ASP A 150 -7.58 -11.58 -2.47
CA ASP A 150 -7.05 -12.60 -1.58
C ASP A 150 -8.07 -13.73 -1.43
N GLU A 151 -7.58 -14.96 -1.35
CA GLU A 151 -8.41 -16.13 -1.13
C GLU A 151 -9.26 -15.91 0.12
N TRP A 152 -10.58 -16.00 -0.03
CA TRP A 152 -11.46 -15.92 1.12
C TRP A 152 -11.14 -17.08 2.06
N ARG A 153 -10.91 -16.76 3.33
CA ARG A 153 -10.60 -17.74 4.36
C ARG A 153 -11.58 -17.62 5.53
N PRO A 154 -12.12 -18.74 6.03
CA PRO A 154 -12.90 -18.71 7.25
C PRO A 154 -11.98 -18.32 8.41
N VAL A 155 -12.41 -17.34 9.19
CA VAL A 155 -11.75 -16.94 10.44
C VAL A 155 -12.64 -17.29 11.61
N ALA A 156 -12.04 -17.72 12.72
CA ALA A 156 -12.78 -17.90 13.96
C ALA A 156 -13.34 -16.54 14.41
N ALA A 157 -14.64 -16.50 14.71
CA ALA A 157 -15.31 -15.30 15.19
C ALA A 157 -15.70 -15.48 16.66
N ASP A 158 -15.48 -14.43 17.46
CA ASP A 158 -16.07 -14.35 18.80
C ASP A 158 -17.60 -14.34 18.66
N PRO A 159 -18.32 -15.33 19.23
CA PRO A 159 -19.78 -15.39 19.13
C PRO A 159 -20.47 -14.10 19.58
N ARG A 160 -19.94 -13.41 20.60
CA ARG A 160 -20.52 -12.16 21.10
C ARG A 160 -20.39 -11.03 20.09
N LEU A 161 -19.28 -10.97 19.36
CA LEU A 161 -19.12 -9.96 18.30
C LEU A 161 -19.92 -10.32 17.06
N LEU A 162 -20.08 -11.63 16.79
CA LEU A 162 -20.93 -12.10 15.70
C LEU A 162 -22.40 -11.70 15.93
N GLU A 163 -22.89 -11.78 17.16
CA GLU A 163 -24.23 -11.32 17.53
C GLU A 163 -24.45 -9.83 17.25
N LEU A 164 -23.42 -8.99 17.36
CA LEU A 164 -23.52 -7.55 17.05
C LEU A 164 -23.71 -7.26 15.56
N THR A 165 -23.31 -8.19 14.69
CA THR A 165 -23.35 -7.96 13.23
C THR A 165 -24.79 -7.80 12.72
N GLY A 166 -24.91 -7.27 11.50
CA GLY A 166 -26.19 -7.08 10.83
C GLY A 166 -26.67 -5.63 10.88
N LEU A 167 -27.98 -5.46 10.85
CA LEU A 167 -28.62 -4.15 10.67
C LEU A 167 -28.64 -3.35 11.97
N TRP A 168 -28.36 -2.06 11.82
CA TRP A 168 -28.46 -1.01 12.83
C TRP A 168 -29.06 0.25 12.18
N HIS A 169 -29.63 1.14 12.98
CA HIS A 169 -30.29 2.34 12.50
C HIS A 169 -29.82 3.57 13.26
N TRP A 170 -29.35 4.59 12.53
CA TRP A 170 -29.20 5.94 13.10
C TRP A 170 -30.44 6.75 12.74
N GLY A 171 -31.33 6.93 13.73
CA GLY A 171 -32.70 7.39 13.46
C GLY A 171 -33.39 6.41 12.51
N PRO A 172 -33.84 6.84 11.31
CA PRO A 172 -34.42 5.93 10.32
C PRO A 172 -33.36 5.34 9.36
N LYS A 173 -32.12 5.85 9.35
CA LYS A 173 -31.13 5.51 8.32
C LYS A 173 -30.46 4.16 8.64
N PRO A 174 -30.53 3.16 7.74
CA PRO A 174 -29.95 1.85 7.97
C PRO A 174 -28.43 1.81 7.75
N TYR A 175 -27.75 1.10 8.64
CA TYR A 175 -26.33 0.80 8.65
C TYR A 175 -26.10 -0.70 8.84
N ALA A 176 -25.07 -1.25 8.22
CA ALA A 176 -24.61 -2.61 8.45
C ALA A 176 -23.37 -2.59 9.33
N LEU A 177 -23.40 -3.31 10.45
CA LEU A 177 -22.22 -3.64 11.23
C LEU A 177 -21.66 -4.99 10.75
N ARG A 178 -20.38 -5.00 10.38
CA ARG A 178 -19.66 -6.21 9.95
C ARG A 178 -18.49 -6.48 10.89
N LEU A 179 -18.27 -7.76 11.19
CA LEU A 179 -17.07 -8.21 11.89
C LEU A 179 -15.91 -8.36 10.89
N LEU A 180 -14.78 -7.77 11.22
CA LEU A 180 -13.51 -7.86 10.50
C LEU A 180 -12.53 -8.79 11.26
N PRO A 181 -11.39 -9.16 10.65
CA PRO A 181 -10.32 -9.86 11.37
C PRO A 181 -9.89 -9.12 12.64
N GLU A 182 -9.26 -9.85 13.57
CA GLU A 182 -8.68 -9.28 14.80
C GLU A 182 -9.70 -8.50 15.67
N ARG A 183 -10.98 -8.91 15.64
CA ARG A 183 -12.09 -8.26 16.35
C ARG A 183 -12.37 -6.83 15.87
N GLY A 184 -11.88 -6.44 14.70
CA GLY A 184 -12.21 -5.16 14.09
C GLY A 184 -13.69 -5.10 13.67
N LEU A 185 -14.23 -3.90 13.54
CA LEU A 185 -15.63 -3.68 13.12
C LEU A 185 -15.67 -2.74 11.92
N SER A 186 -16.61 -2.92 10.99
CA SER A 186 -16.97 -1.90 10.00
C SER A 186 -18.43 -1.50 10.20
N LEU A 187 -18.70 -0.19 10.22
CA LEU A 187 -20.05 0.36 10.26
C LEU A 187 -20.27 1.26 9.04
N GLU A 188 -21.17 0.83 8.15
CA GLU A 188 -21.40 1.46 6.85
C GLU A 188 -22.89 1.63 6.54
N PRO A 189 -23.32 2.72 5.88
CA PRO A 189 -24.69 2.87 5.40
C PRO A 189 -25.07 1.76 4.40
N VAL A 190 -26.25 1.15 4.57
CA VAL A 190 -26.70 0.06 3.68
C VAL A 190 -26.88 0.51 2.23
N GLY A 191 -27.36 1.74 2.01
CA GLY A 191 -27.54 2.31 0.66
C GLY A 191 -26.25 2.80 -0.01
N GLY A 192 -25.09 2.56 0.60
CA GLY A 192 -23.84 3.23 0.26
C GLY A 192 -23.86 4.72 0.64
N GLY A 193 -22.70 5.38 0.56
CA GLY A 193 -22.56 6.82 0.74
C GLY A 193 -22.92 7.37 2.13
N GLY A 194 -22.00 8.12 2.74
CA GLY A 194 -22.23 8.84 3.99
C GLY A 194 -21.17 8.52 5.04
N ARG A 195 -21.54 8.73 6.31
CA ARG A 195 -20.65 8.53 7.45
C ARG A 195 -20.36 7.04 7.59
N ALA A 196 -19.10 6.65 7.59
CA ALA A 196 -18.65 5.26 7.76
C ALA A 196 -17.28 5.27 8.41
N SER A 197 -16.91 4.15 9.03
CA SER A 197 -15.57 3.93 9.55
C SER A 197 -15.31 2.46 9.82
N ARG A 198 -14.05 2.07 9.76
CA ARG A 198 -13.53 0.83 10.36
C ARG A 198 -13.01 1.11 11.76
N PHE A 199 -13.14 0.16 12.66
CA PHE A 199 -12.72 0.30 14.04
C PHE A 199 -11.81 -0.84 14.51
N VAL A 200 -10.84 -0.51 15.35
CA VAL A 200 -9.91 -1.45 15.98
C VAL A 200 -10.21 -1.57 17.48
N PRO A 201 -10.25 -2.78 18.08
CA PRO A 201 -10.51 -2.94 19.51
C PRO A 201 -9.43 -2.25 20.37
N GLN A 202 -9.82 -1.81 21.55
CA GLN A 202 -8.95 -1.24 22.58
C GLN A 202 -8.96 -2.14 23.84
N ASP A 203 -7.95 -1.99 24.70
CA ASP A 203 -7.80 -2.79 25.93
C ASP A 203 -8.94 -2.54 26.95
N ASP A 204 -9.60 -1.39 26.87
CA ASP A 204 -10.71 -1.00 27.74
C ASP A 204 -12.08 -1.55 27.30
N GLY A 205 -12.11 -2.36 26.23
CA GLY A 205 -13.33 -2.94 25.67
C GLY A 205 -14.08 -2.02 24.72
N THR A 206 -13.50 -0.87 24.35
CA THR A 206 -14.03 0.01 23.29
C THR A 206 -13.37 -0.27 21.95
N TRP A 207 -13.78 0.48 20.91
CA TRP A 207 -13.19 0.42 19.59
C TRP A 207 -12.83 1.84 19.09
N LEU A 208 -11.64 2.01 18.51
CA LEU A 208 -11.18 3.29 17.96
C LEU A 208 -11.42 3.33 16.45
N GLY A 209 -12.04 4.39 15.95
CA GLY A 209 -12.26 4.62 14.53
C GLY A 209 -10.96 4.94 13.80
N LEU A 210 -10.69 4.23 12.71
CA LEU A 210 -9.44 4.31 11.95
C LEU A 210 -9.50 5.32 10.82
N ASP A 211 -10.67 5.49 10.21
CA ASP A 211 -10.85 6.23 8.96
C ASP A 211 -12.26 6.81 8.79
N GLY A 212 -12.47 7.47 7.65
CA GLY A 212 -13.76 8.01 7.27
C GLY A 212 -14.23 9.11 8.22
N TYR A 213 -15.55 9.16 8.45
CA TYR A 213 -16.15 10.24 9.25
C TYR A 213 -15.87 10.11 10.75
N TYR A 214 -15.59 8.89 11.22
CA TYR A 214 -15.39 8.59 12.64
C TYR A 214 -13.93 8.32 12.99
N ALA A 215 -12.99 8.76 12.15
CA ALA A 215 -11.55 8.64 12.44
C ALA A 215 -11.20 9.31 13.78
N GLY A 216 -10.60 8.58 14.70
CA GLY A 216 -10.27 9.03 16.05
C GLY A 216 -11.41 8.98 17.07
N GLU A 217 -12.64 8.66 16.65
CA GLU A 217 -13.79 8.55 17.55
C GLU A 217 -13.86 7.17 18.23
N THR A 218 -14.43 7.12 19.43
CA THR A 218 -14.59 5.87 20.20
C THR A 218 -15.99 5.29 20.02
N LEU A 219 -16.07 4.07 19.50
CA LEU A 219 -17.26 3.23 19.47
C LEU A 219 -17.38 2.43 20.77
N ARG A 220 -18.55 2.52 21.41
CA ARG A 220 -18.95 1.75 22.59
C ARG A 220 -20.14 0.88 22.23
N VAL A 221 -20.10 -0.36 22.71
CA VAL A 221 -21.20 -1.32 22.52
C VAL A 221 -21.95 -1.46 23.84
N ALA A 222 -23.21 -1.04 23.84
CA ALA A 222 -24.14 -1.28 24.92
C ALA A 222 -25.05 -2.49 24.58
N PRO A 223 -25.85 -3.01 25.54
CA PRO A 223 -26.74 -4.14 25.28
C PRO A 223 -27.79 -3.90 24.19
N ASP A 224 -28.23 -2.65 24.04
CA ASP A 224 -29.37 -2.22 23.21
C ASP A 224 -28.97 -1.26 22.08
N HIS A 225 -27.80 -0.63 22.16
CA HIS A 225 -27.36 0.36 21.19
C HIS A 225 -25.84 0.35 20.95
N LEU A 226 -25.43 0.93 19.83
CA LEU A 226 -24.06 1.38 19.61
C LEU A 226 -23.98 2.88 19.91
N ASP A 227 -23.04 3.27 20.74
CA ASP A 227 -22.73 4.66 21.05
C ASP A 227 -21.42 5.05 20.36
N LEU A 228 -21.53 6.00 19.44
CA LEU A 228 -20.41 6.59 18.75
C LEU A 228 -20.51 8.11 18.90
N ASN A 229 -20.10 8.60 20.07
CA ASN A 229 -20.09 10.02 20.45
C ASN A 229 -21.49 10.62 20.53
N THR A 230 -21.94 11.38 19.52
CA THR A 230 -23.31 11.93 19.45
C THR A 230 -24.25 11.08 18.60
N PHE A 231 -23.77 9.93 18.12
CA PHE A 231 -24.51 9.02 17.25
C PHE A 231 -24.88 7.75 18.00
N ILE A 232 -26.19 7.57 18.21
CA ILE A 232 -26.76 6.34 18.76
C ILE A 232 -27.34 5.53 17.61
N PHE A 233 -26.91 4.27 17.50
CA PHE A 233 -27.44 3.32 16.54
C PHE A 233 -28.20 2.21 17.27
N THR A 234 -29.38 1.87 16.78
CA THR A 234 -30.32 0.93 17.41
C THR A 234 -30.68 -0.21 16.46
N ARG A 235 -31.20 -1.32 16.97
CA ARG A 235 -31.62 -2.45 16.10
C ARG A 235 -32.88 -2.14 15.30
N GLU A 236 -33.74 -1.29 15.83
CA GLU A 236 -34.95 -0.80 15.19
C GLU A 236 -34.85 0.70 14.91
N PRO A 237 -35.47 1.22 13.84
CA PRO A 237 -35.58 2.65 13.61
C PRO A 237 -36.19 3.37 14.81
N TYR A 238 -35.48 4.34 15.38
CA TYR A 238 -35.98 5.15 16.50
C TYR A 238 -36.48 4.33 17.71
N ASP A 239 -35.73 3.30 18.11
CA ASP A 239 -36.04 2.50 19.30
C ASP A 239 -36.27 3.40 20.54
N PRO A 240 -37.48 3.38 21.15
CA PRO A 240 -37.80 4.23 22.30
C PRO A 240 -37.11 3.78 23.60
N GLY A 241 -36.59 2.55 23.66
CA GLY A 241 -35.84 2.04 24.80
C GLY A 241 -34.38 2.50 24.84
N ALA A 242 -33.85 2.95 23.70
CA ALA A 242 -32.46 3.39 23.56
C ALA A 242 -32.31 4.91 23.85
N PRO A 243 -31.09 5.37 24.21
CA PRO A 243 -30.83 6.78 24.52
C PRO A 243 -30.74 7.68 23.27
N VAL A 244 -31.71 7.59 22.36
CA VAL A 244 -31.74 8.35 21.10
C VAL A 244 -31.76 9.86 21.38
N PRO A 245 -30.77 10.64 20.90
CA PRO A 245 -30.69 12.07 21.14
C PRO A 245 -31.95 12.82 20.67
N GLY A 246 -32.49 13.68 21.54
CA GLY A 246 -33.70 14.46 21.28
C GLY A 246 -35.01 13.73 21.58
N GLY A 247 -34.96 12.43 21.89
CA GLY A 247 -36.15 11.60 22.12
C GLY A 247 -36.95 11.33 20.84
N VAL A 248 -37.94 10.45 20.94
CA VAL A 248 -38.80 10.04 19.81
C VAL A 248 -40.26 10.22 20.21
N THR A 249 -41.07 10.85 19.36
CA THR A 249 -42.53 10.87 19.46
C THR A 249 -43.15 10.52 18.10
N GLY A 250 -44.15 9.63 18.07
CA GLY A 250 -44.81 9.20 16.82
C GLY A 250 -44.43 7.79 16.36
N TRP A 251 -44.33 7.59 15.04
CA TRP A 251 -44.12 6.26 14.43
C TRP A 251 -42.78 5.63 14.85
N HIS A 252 -42.86 4.35 15.20
CA HIS A 252 -41.79 3.41 15.45
C HIS A 252 -42.16 2.10 14.74
N ALA A 253 -41.16 1.34 14.29
CA ALA A 253 -41.35 0.11 13.53
C ALA A 253 -41.76 -1.07 14.42
#